data_AF-A0AAW8CQI8-F1
#
_entry.id   AF-A0AAW8CQI8-F1
#
_cell.length_a   1.000
_cell.length_b   1.000
_cell.length_c   1.000
_cell.angle_alpha   90.00
_cell.angle_beta   90.00
_cell.angle_gamma   90.00
#
_symmetry.space_group_name_H-M   'P 1'
#
loop_
_entity.id
_entity.type
_entity.pdbx_description
1 polymer ?
#
loop_
_entity_poly.entity_id
_entity_poly.type
_entity_poly.pdbx_seq_one_letter_code
_entity_poly.pdbx_strand_id
1 'polypeptide(L)'
;MNDDIPSGAEFEAMTIRLASAGDTDAGLEALRLCATGLYANNLSEPLRFYLARCLLDLTGGIQADRAMNVEAERGKGRPTNPFPEWETPLAAFGALLHRRGYIAARIEEAMSDARRATEGKDLDSREARRIRKKYAPMELMDDDLLIHLCGDQGVRGKIDEFPPAT
;
A
#
# COMPACT_ATOMS: atom_id res chain seq x y z
N MET A 1 6.97 -34.27 14.50
CA MET A 1 7.47 -33.42 13.41
C MET A 1 8.73 -32.79 13.96
N ASN A 2 9.89 -33.12 13.41
CA ASN A 2 11.14 -32.48 13.83
C ASN A 2 11.14 -31.08 13.22
N ASP A 3 11.04 -30.06 14.05
CA ASP A 3 11.37 -28.68 13.68
C ASP A 3 12.89 -28.60 13.54
N ASP A 4 13.42 -29.14 12.43
CA ASP A 4 14.83 -28.97 12.09
C ASP A 4 15.05 -27.50 11.76
N ILE A 5 15.78 -26.83 12.64
CA ILE A 5 16.21 -25.44 12.46
C ILE A 5 17.02 -25.41 11.16
N PRO A 6 16.67 -24.54 10.18
CA PRO A 6 17.39 -24.47 8.92
C PRO A 6 18.87 -24.19 9.17
N SER A 7 19.74 -24.89 8.44
CA SER A 7 21.17 -24.60 8.44
C SER A 7 21.42 -23.16 8.00
N GLY A 8 22.59 -22.60 8.34
CA GLY A 8 22.93 -21.22 7.95
C GLY A 8 22.79 -20.95 6.44
N ALA A 9 23.16 -21.92 5.60
CA ALA A 9 23.01 -21.82 4.15
C ALA A 9 21.55 -21.86 3.68
N GLU A 10 20.71 -22.69 4.31
CA GLU A 10 19.27 -22.74 4.01
C GLU A 10 18.57 -21.46 4.46
N PHE A 11 18.98 -20.91 5.61
CA PHE A 11 18.47 -19.64 6.11
C PHE A 11 18.81 -18.50 5.15
N GLU A 12 20.06 -18.40 4.68
CA GLU A 12 20.47 -17.40 3.68
C GLU A 12 19.67 -17.52 2.39
N ALA A 13 19.57 -18.73 1.83
CA ALA A 13 18.84 -18.99 0.59
C ALA A 13 17.34 -18.65 0.72
N MET A 14 16.73 -19.01 1.86
CA MET A 14 15.34 -18.67 2.16
C MET A 14 15.15 -17.16 2.27
N THR A 15 16.05 -16.47 2.96
CA THR A 15 16.00 -15.01 3.16
C THR A 15 16.09 -14.27 1.84
N ILE A 16 17.04 -14.65 0.97
CA ILE A 16 17.18 -14.07 -0.37
C ILE A 16 15.93 -14.32 -1.22
N ARG A 17 15.35 -15.52 -1.15
CA ARG A 17 14.14 -15.87 -1.89
C ARG A 17 12.95 -15.00 -1.47
N LEU A 18 12.76 -14.81 -0.16
CA LEU A 18 11.68 -13.97 0.38
C LEU A 18 11.91 -12.49 0.03
N ALA A 19 13.14 -11.99 0.18
CA ALA A 19 13.51 -10.63 -0.23
C ALA A 19 13.18 -10.37 -1.71
N SER A 20 13.58 -11.31 -2.59
CA SER A 20 13.31 -11.21 -4.04
C SER A 20 11.83 -11.29 -4.39
N ALA A 21 11.00 -11.84 -3.50
CA ALA A 21 9.55 -11.88 -3.64
C ALA A 21 8.85 -10.61 -3.12
N GLY A 22 9.61 -9.64 -2.59
CA GLY A 22 9.10 -8.37 -2.08
C GLY A 22 8.83 -8.34 -0.57
N ASP A 23 9.26 -9.35 0.18
CA ASP A 23 9.22 -9.31 1.65
C ASP A 23 10.28 -8.32 2.17
N THR A 24 9.81 -7.17 2.66
CA THR A 24 10.67 -6.07 3.14
C THR A 24 11.55 -6.48 4.31
N ASP A 25 11.01 -7.27 5.25
CA ASP A 25 11.76 -7.69 6.44
C ASP A 25 12.87 -8.68 6.04
N ALA A 26 12.57 -9.60 5.13
CA ALA A 26 13.58 -10.46 4.54
C ALA A 26 14.61 -9.68 3.71
N GLY A 27 14.21 -8.61 3.02
CA GLY A 27 15.13 -7.70 2.32
C GLY A 27 16.12 -7.02 3.26
N LEU A 28 15.63 -6.48 4.38
CA LEU A 28 16.48 -5.89 5.42
C LEU A 28 17.43 -6.91 6.01
N GLU A 29 16.95 -8.12 6.29
CA GLU A 29 17.77 -9.19 6.85
C GLU A 29 18.84 -9.67 5.86
N ALA A 30 18.51 -9.83 4.57
CA ALA A 30 19.48 -10.17 3.53
C ALA A 30 20.61 -9.13 3.45
N LEU A 31 20.29 -7.83 3.54
CA LEU A 31 21.30 -6.77 3.54
C LEU A 31 22.17 -6.78 4.80
N ARG A 32 21.60 -7.12 5.97
CA ARG A 32 22.38 -7.28 7.21
C ARG A 32 23.34 -8.46 7.12
N LEU A 33 22.90 -9.59 6.55
CA LEU A 33 23.76 -10.74 6.29
C LEU A 33 24.89 -10.36 5.32
N CYS A 34 24.58 -9.58 4.26
CA CYS A 34 25.58 -9.03 3.37
C CYS A 34 26.60 -8.14 4.09
N ALA A 35 26.14 -7.19 4.90
CA ALA A 35 27.01 -6.28 5.65
C ALA A 35 27.91 -7.06 6.62
N THR A 36 27.34 -8.01 7.36
CA THR A 36 28.07 -8.86 8.30
C THR A 36 29.14 -9.69 7.58
N GLY A 37 28.79 -10.32 6.46
CA GLY A 37 29.72 -11.09 5.63
C GLY A 37 30.84 -10.23 5.04
N LEU A 38 30.55 -8.99 4.63
CA LEU A 38 31.57 -8.04 4.17
C LEU A 38 32.54 -7.63 5.29
N TYR A 39 32.02 -7.27 6.47
CA TYR A 39 32.86 -6.92 7.63
C TYR A 39 33.71 -8.08 8.11
N ALA A 40 33.18 -9.31 8.06
CA ALA A 40 33.91 -10.53 8.40
C ALA A 40 34.84 -11.02 7.28
N ASN A 41 34.84 -10.37 6.12
CA ASN A 41 35.54 -10.80 4.90
C ASN A 41 35.21 -12.26 4.50
N ASN A 42 33.97 -12.68 4.75
CA ASN A 42 33.47 -14.03 4.50
C ASN A 42 32.04 -13.99 3.97
N LEU A 43 31.83 -13.25 2.88
CA LEU A 43 30.54 -13.15 2.23
C LEU A 43 30.26 -14.39 1.38
N SER A 44 29.18 -15.11 1.71
CA SER A 44 28.77 -16.31 0.98
C SER A 44 28.49 -16.01 -0.50
N GLU A 45 28.59 -17.04 -1.35
CA GLU A 45 28.31 -16.89 -2.79
C GLU A 45 26.87 -16.42 -3.09
N PRO A 46 25.81 -16.97 -2.46
CA PRO A 46 24.45 -16.48 -2.65
C PRO A 46 24.28 -15.00 -2.32
N LEU A 47 24.83 -14.55 -1.18
CA LEU A 47 24.76 -13.16 -0.76
C LEU A 47 25.57 -12.23 -1.68
N ARG A 48 26.69 -12.69 -2.24
CA ARG A 48 27.44 -11.95 -3.27
C ARG A 48 26.60 -11.68 -4.51
N PHE A 49 25.92 -12.70 -5.03
CA PHE A 49 25.05 -12.53 -6.20
C PHE A 49 23.84 -11.65 -5.90
N TYR A 50 23.23 -11.82 -4.73
CA TYR A 50 22.14 -10.96 -4.28
C TYR A 50 22.57 -9.48 -4.23
N LEU A 51 23.68 -9.19 -3.53
CA LEU A 51 24.19 -7.81 -3.42
C LEU A 51 24.59 -7.23 -4.77
N ALA A 52 25.26 -8.00 -5.63
CA ALA A 52 25.63 -7.57 -6.97
C ALA A 52 24.39 -7.19 -7.81
N ARG A 53 23.31 -7.98 -7.70
CA ARG A 53 22.04 -7.68 -8.37
C ARG A 53 21.45 -6.35 -7.90
N CYS A 54 21.35 -6.14 -6.59
CA CYS A 54 20.84 -4.89 -6.02
C CYS A 54 21.65 -3.66 -6.47
N LEU A 55 22.98 -3.79 -6.51
CA LEU A 55 23.86 -2.72 -6.98
C LEU A 55 23.68 -2.43 -8.47
N LEU A 56 23.52 -3.47 -9.31
CA LEU A 56 23.22 -3.30 -10.73
C LEU A 56 21.90 -2.56 -10.94
N ASP A 57 20.85 -2.94 -10.23
CA ASP A 57 19.53 -2.30 -10.31
C ASP A 57 19.63 -0.81 -9.89
N LEU A 58 20.39 -0.49 -8.84
CA LEU A 58 20.66 0.88 -8.41
C LEU A 58 21.38 1.69 -9.51
N THR A 59 22.42 1.12 -10.13
CA THR A 59 23.14 1.78 -11.24
C THR A 59 22.29 1.91 -12.51
N GLY A 60 21.29 1.04 -12.68
CA GLY A 60 20.29 1.10 -13.73
C GLY A 60 19.20 2.15 -13.53
N GLY A 61 19.26 2.93 -12.44
CA GLY A 61 18.32 4.01 -12.14
C GLY A 61 17.07 3.59 -11.37
N ILE A 62 17.03 2.37 -10.82
CA ILE A 62 15.97 1.95 -9.90
C ILE A 62 16.18 2.66 -8.55
N GLN A 63 15.10 3.12 -7.92
CA GLN A 63 15.17 3.75 -6.60
C GLN A 63 15.79 2.80 -5.58
N ALA A 64 16.64 3.35 -4.69
CA ALA A 64 17.45 2.55 -3.77
C ALA A 64 16.64 1.55 -2.94
N ASP A 65 15.52 1.98 -2.35
CA ASP A 65 14.68 1.10 -1.54
C ASP A 65 14.16 -0.11 -2.34
N ARG A 66 13.75 0.12 -3.60
CA ARG A 66 13.28 -0.94 -4.51
C ARG A 66 14.40 -1.84 -4.99
N ALA A 67 15.55 -1.26 -5.38
CA ALA A 67 16.72 -2.02 -5.81
C ALA A 67 17.24 -2.95 -4.71
N MET A 68 17.08 -2.54 -3.45
CA MET A 68 17.53 -3.27 -2.27
C MET A 68 16.47 -4.21 -1.68
N ASN A 69 15.28 -4.30 -2.29
CA ASN A 69 14.12 -5.04 -1.79
C ASN A 69 13.68 -4.63 -0.37
N VAL A 70 13.87 -3.36 -0.01
CA VAL A 70 13.48 -2.77 1.28
C VAL A 70 12.50 -1.62 1.12
N GLU A 71 11.91 -1.48 -0.07
CA GLU A 71 10.74 -0.64 -0.27
C GLU A 71 9.64 -1.25 0.61
N ALA A 72 9.52 -0.71 1.83
CA ALA A 72 8.33 -0.91 2.63
C ALA A 72 7.16 -0.62 1.70
N GLU A 73 6.13 -1.47 1.70
CA GLU A 73 4.87 -1.13 1.06
C GLU A 73 4.41 0.21 1.66
N ARG A 74 4.82 1.32 1.05
CA ARG A 74 4.33 2.65 1.34
C ARG A 74 2.91 2.58 0.87
N GLY A 75 2.02 2.23 1.81
CA GLY A 75 0.72 1.64 1.57
C GLY A 75 0.15 2.14 0.27
N LYS A 76 0.16 1.28 -0.76
CA LYS A 76 -0.60 1.55 -1.99
C LYS A 76 -2.02 1.84 -1.51
N GLY A 77 -2.51 3.05 -1.74
CA GLY A 77 -3.76 3.48 -1.12
C GLY A 77 -3.68 4.60 -0.10
N ARG A 78 -2.64 4.66 0.73
CA ARG A 78 -2.67 5.50 1.94
C ARG A 78 -2.16 6.91 1.64
N PRO A 79 -2.88 7.97 2.05
CA PRO A 79 -2.42 9.35 1.90
C PRO A 79 -1.19 9.62 2.76
N THR A 80 -0.30 10.48 2.27
CA THR A 80 0.93 10.90 2.97
C THR A 80 0.67 11.64 4.29
N ASN A 81 -0.57 12.10 4.54
CA ASN A 81 -1.02 12.71 5.81
C ASN A 81 -2.54 12.49 5.93
N PRO A 82 -3.05 11.44 6.59
CA PRO A 82 -4.49 11.24 6.71
C PRO A 82 -5.13 12.47 7.37
N PHE A 83 -6.28 12.88 6.83
CA PHE A 83 -7.13 13.89 7.46
C PHE A 83 -7.82 13.30 8.71
N PRO A 84 -8.56 14.08 9.53
CA PRO A 84 -9.31 13.55 10.66
C PRO A 84 -10.16 12.33 10.30
N GLU A 85 -10.30 11.40 11.25
CA GLU A 85 -10.86 10.04 11.04
C GLU A 85 -12.20 10.02 10.28
N TRP A 86 -13.05 11.03 10.47
CA TRP A 86 -14.35 11.17 9.81
C TRP A 86 -14.27 11.36 8.29
N GLU A 87 -13.14 11.82 7.73
CA GLU A 87 -12.96 11.97 6.27
C GLU A 87 -12.64 10.65 5.58
N THR A 88 -12.16 9.65 6.32
CA THR A 88 -11.69 8.37 5.76
C THR A 88 -12.83 7.57 5.11
N PRO A 89 -14.03 7.41 5.73
CA PRO A 89 -15.15 6.72 5.10
C PRO A 89 -15.61 7.37 3.80
N LEU A 90 -15.65 8.71 3.76
CA LEU A 90 -16.07 9.46 2.58
C LEU A 90 -15.02 9.38 1.46
N ALA A 91 -13.74 9.39 1.82
CA ALA A 91 -12.65 9.17 0.89
C ALA A 91 -12.66 7.78 0.28
N ALA A 92 -12.88 6.74 1.10
CA ALA A 92 -13.01 5.36 0.64
C ALA A 92 -14.19 5.20 -0.33
N PHE A 93 -15.34 5.80 0.01
CA PHE A 93 -16.51 5.82 -0.86
C PHE A 93 -16.23 6.54 -2.18
N GLY A 94 -15.58 7.71 -2.14
CA GLY A 94 -15.21 8.44 -3.35
C GLY A 94 -14.24 7.67 -4.26
N ALA A 95 -13.26 6.97 -3.68
CA ALA A 95 -12.34 6.10 -4.41
C ALA A 95 -13.05 4.91 -5.07
N LEU A 96 -14.01 4.31 -4.37
CA LEU A 96 -14.85 3.23 -4.90
C LEU A 96 -15.69 3.70 -6.10
N LEU A 97 -16.33 4.88 -5.99
CA LEU A 97 -17.10 5.46 -7.10
C LEU A 97 -16.23 5.80 -8.31
N HIS A 98 -15.00 6.28 -8.08
CA HIS A 98 -14.06 6.52 -9.16
C HIS A 98 -13.71 5.23 -9.91
N ARG A 99 -13.43 4.14 -9.19
CA ARG A 99 -13.19 2.80 -9.79
C ARG A 99 -14.40 2.27 -10.54
N ARG A 100 -15.60 2.60 -10.07
CA ARG A 100 -16.88 2.32 -10.74
C ARG A 100 -17.15 3.20 -11.96
N GLY A 101 -16.26 4.12 -12.34
CA GLY A 101 -16.35 4.92 -13.56
C GLY A 101 -17.14 6.23 -13.42
N TYR A 102 -17.47 6.66 -12.21
CA TYR A 102 -18.19 7.91 -12.01
C TYR A 102 -17.31 9.14 -12.22
N ILE A 103 -17.89 10.19 -12.81
CA ILE A 103 -17.21 11.47 -13.00
C ILE A 103 -17.05 12.23 -11.66
N ALA A 104 -16.00 13.05 -11.56
CA ALA A 104 -15.65 13.80 -10.36
C ALA A 104 -16.82 14.58 -9.72
N ALA A 105 -17.65 15.25 -10.52
CA ALA A 105 -18.78 16.03 -10.02
C ALA A 105 -19.83 15.14 -9.32
N ARG A 106 -20.09 13.95 -9.86
CA ARG A 106 -21.00 12.96 -9.27
C ARG A 106 -20.44 12.35 -7.99
N ILE A 107 -19.13 12.11 -7.96
CA ILE A 107 -18.45 11.64 -6.74
C ILE A 107 -18.55 12.70 -5.64
N GLU A 108 -18.28 13.96 -5.96
CA GLU A 108 -18.34 15.08 -5.00
C GLU A 108 -19.77 15.26 -4.44
N GLU A 109 -20.81 15.12 -5.28
CA GLU A 109 -22.23 15.13 -4.88
C GLU A 109 -22.57 13.93 -3.97
N ALA A 110 -22.21 12.71 -4.37
CA ALA A 110 -22.47 11.49 -3.61
C ALA A 110 -21.79 11.48 -2.24
N MET A 111 -20.57 12.02 -2.14
CA MET A 111 -19.88 12.19 -0.85
C MET A 111 -20.61 13.17 0.06
N SER A 112 -21.19 14.24 -0.48
CA SER A 112 -21.99 15.20 0.29
C SER A 112 -23.28 14.57 0.81
N ASP A 113 -23.99 13.82 -0.04
CA ASP A 113 -25.20 13.08 0.35
C ASP A 113 -24.91 12.02 1.40
N ALA A 114 -23.79 11.30 1.27
CA ALA A 114 -23.35 10.32 2.26
C ALA A 114 -23.09 10.98 3.62
N ARG A 115 -22.42 12.13 3.66
CA ARG A 115 -22.19 12.88 4.91
C ARG A 115 -23.48 13.43 5.51
N ARG A 116 -24.39 13.93 4.67
CA ARG A 116 -25.71 14.40 5.13
C ARG A 116 -26.49 13.25 5.77
N ALA A 117 -26.44 12.06 5.19
CA ALA A 117 -27.12 10.88 5.72
C ALA A 117 -26.50 10.37 7.03
N THR A 118 -25.19 10.50 7.23
CA THR A 118 -24.50 9.98 8.43
C THR A 118 -24.41 10.98 9.57
N GLU A 119 -24.08 12.23 9.29
CA GLU A 119 -23.77 13.26 10.28
C GLU A 119 -24.79 14.42 10.30
N GLY A 120 -25.77 14.42 9.39
CA GLY A 120 -26.71 15.53 9.22
C GLY A 120 -26.05 16.82 8.71
N LYS A 121 -24.84 16.72 8.15
CA LYS A 121 -24.03 17.85 7.70
C LYS A 121 -23.71 17.76 6.22
N ASP A 122 -23.83 18.90 5.55
CA ASP A 122 -23.41 19.03 4.16
C ASP A 122 -21.90 19.13 4.06
N LEU A 123 -21.40 18.65 2.93
CA LEU A 123 -20.01 18.77 2.54
C LEU A 123 -19.93 19.84 1.44
N ASP A 124 -19.23 20.95 1.71
CA ASP A 124 -19.02 21.99 0.69
C ASP A 124 -18.23 21.40 -0.48
N SER A 125 -18.52 21.85 -1.70
CA SER A 125 -17.90 21.35 -2.93
C SER A 125 -16.38 21.48 -2.91
N ARG A 126 -15.83 22.50 -2.24
CA ARG A 126 -14.38 22.65 -2.07
C ARG A 126 -13.80 21.58 -1.13
N GLU A 127 -14.54 21.25 -0.08
CA GLU A 127 -14.15 20.22 0.88
C GLU A 127 -14.22 18.83 0.24
N ALA A 128 -15.25 18.53 -0.55
CA ALA A 128 -15.40 17.24 -1.25
C ALA A 128 -14.23 17.00 -2.20
N ARG A 129 -13.90 18.03 -2.98
CA ARG A 129 -12.76 18.02 -3.88
C ARG A 129 -11.42 17.87 -3.15
N ARG A 130 -11.26 18.53 -2.00
CA ARG A 130 -10.06 18.43 -1.17
C ARG A 130 -9.86 16.98 -0.69
N ILE A 131 -10.91 16.36 -0.18
CA ILE A 131 -10.88 14.97 0.28
C ILE A 131 -10.50 14.06 -0.89
N ARG A 132 -11.23 14.14 -2.02
CA ARG A 132 -10.96 13.31 -3.20
C ARG A 132 -9.51 13.43 -3.70
N LYS A 133 -8.97 14.64 -3.83
CA LYS A 133 -7.59 14.83 -4.32
C LYS A 133 -6.53 14.30 -3.36
N LYS A 134 -6.71 14.49 -2.06
CA LYS A 134 -5.72 14.07 -1.06
C LYS A 134 -5.74 12.55 -0.85
N TYR A 135 -6.91 11.94 -0.98
CA TYR A 135 -7.09 10.49 -0.88
C TYR A 135 -7.07 9.77 -2.23
N ALA A 136 -6.67 10.43 -3.32
CA ALA A 136 -6.47 9.81 -4.63
C ALA A 136 -5.62 8.51 -4.58
N PRO A 137 -4.59 8.37 -3.71
CA PRO A 137 -3.90 7.09 -3.58
C PRO A 137 -4.82 5.91 -3.27
N MET A 138 -5.95 6.11 -2.55
CA MET A 138 -6.91 5.06 -2.16
C MET A 138 -7.55 4.35 -3.35
N GLU A 139 -7.55 4.98 -4.54
CA GLU A 139 -8.03 4.35 -5.78
C GLU A 139 -7.26 3.08 -6.14
N LEU A 140 -6.03 2.94 -5.62
CA LEU A 140 -5.17 1.76 -5.80
C LEU A 140 -5.44 0.63 -4.78
N MET A 141 -6.29 0.85 -3.77
CA MET A 141 -6.69 -0.18 -2.82
C MET A 141 -7.65 -1.19 -3.47
N ASP A 142 -7.77 -2.38 -2.90
CA ASP A 142 -8.79 -3.34 -3.30
C ASP A 142 -10.20 -2.90 -2.87
N ASP A 143 -11.22 -3.36 -3.60
CA ASP A 143 -12.61 -2.97 -3.38
C ASP A 143 -13.11 -3.41 -1.99
N ASP A 144 -12.69 -4.58 -1.51
CA ASP A 144 -13.10 -5.12 -0.20
C ASP A 144 -12.58 -4.24 0.95
N LEU A 145 -11.34 -3.75 0.84
CA LEU A 145 -10.72 -2.81 1.77
C LEU A 145 -11.39 -1.44 1.70
N LEU A 146 -11.74 -0.95 0.51
CA LEU A 146 -12.50 0.29 0.36
C LEU A 146 -13.89 0.19 1.00
N ILE A 147 -14.58 -0.94 0.80
CA ILE A 147 -15.89 -1.23 1.42
C ILE A 147 -15.76 -1.30 2.94
N HIS A 148 -14.69 -1.93 3.46
CA HIS A 148 -14.41 -1.96 4.89
C HIS A 148 -14.16 -0.57 5.47
N LEU A 149 -13.35 0.25 4.78
CA LEU A 149 -13.01 1.61 5.20
C LEU A 149 -14.19 2.60 5.15
N CYS A 150 -15.25 2.29 4.39
CA CYS A 150 -16.52 3.03 4.44
C CYS A 150 -17.24 2.91 5.81
N GLY A 151 -16.80 2.03 6.72
CA GLY A 151 -17.30 1.93 8.08
C GLY A 151 -18.73 1.38 8.19
N ASP A 152 -19.41 1.72 9.30
CA ASP A 152 -20.78 1.26 9.59
C ASP A 152 -21.84 1.93 8.70
N GLN A 153 -23.04 1.33 8.69
CA GLN A 153 -24.11 1.35 7.67
C GLN A 153 -24.46 2.67 6.97
N GLY A 154 -24.07 3.84 7.45
CA GLY A 154 -24.40 5.10 6.82
C GLY A 154 -23.74 5.30 5.45
N VAL A 155 -22.40 5.36 5.39
CA VAL A 155 -21.68 5.52 4.11
C VAL A 155 -21.67 4.21 3.33
N ARG A 156 -21.50 3.08 4.03
CA ARG A 156 -21.52 1.75 3.39
C ARG A 156 -22.89 1.43 2.77
N GLY A 157 -24.00 1.85 3.38
CA GLY A 157 -25.35 1.66 2.85
C GLY A 157 -25.63 2.49 1.59
N LYS A 158 -24.86 3.55 1.34
CA LYS A 158 -24.93 4.32 0.10
C LYS A 158 -24.27 3.62 -1.10
N ILE A 159 -23.43 2.63 -0.88
CA ILE A 159 -22.70 1.94 -1.96
C ILE A 159 -23.64 1.30 -2.98
N ASP A 160 -24.76 0.74 -2.51
CA ASP A 160 -25.73 0.04 -3.38
C ASP A 160 -26.54 1.01 -4.25
N GLU A 161 -26.60 2.30 -3.90
CA GLU A 161 -27.26 3.35 -4.69
C GLU A 161 -26.43 3.74 -5.93
N PHE A 162 -25.17 3.31 -6.02
CA PHE A 162 -24.23 3.68 -7.08
C PHE A 162 -23.57 2.45 -7.75
N PRO A 163 -24.30 1.68 -8.58
CA PRO A 163 -23.73 0.54 -9.32
C PRO A 163 -22.64 0.99 -10.31
N PRO A 164 -21.80 0.08 -10.85
CA PRO A 164 -20.80 0.45 -11.85
C PRO A 164 -21.42 1.26 -13.01
N ALA A 165 -20.82 2.40 -13.34
CA ALA A 165 -21.23 3.21 -14.48
C ALA A 165 -20.94 2.42 -15.76
N THR A 166 -21.99 2.05 -16.49
CA THR A 166 -21.94 1.43 -17.82
C THR A 166 -21.29 2.34 -18.86
#